data_AF-A0A849NC33-F1
#
_entry.id   AF-A0A849NC33-F1
#
_cell.length_a   1.000
_cell.length_b   1.000
_cell.length_c   1.000
_cell.angle_alpha   90.00
_cell.angle_beta   90.00
_cell.angle_gamma   90.00
#
_symmetry.space_group_name_H-M   'P 1'
#
loop_
_entity.id
_entity.type
_entity.pdbx_description
1 polymer ?
#
loop_
_entity_poly.entity_id
_entity_poly.type
_entity_poly.pdbx_seq_one_letter_code
_entity_poly.pdbx_strand_id
1 'polypeptide(L)'
;MAHVVAEAPDVAAGRLKDIFRRDPDAFLLCLQMAGLTRNKILTDLRAARKMGSLIVVPSDPRALPRSSAWAAAAEYLIPRLRNVLRHLAKPELTVADAFEAINQATWPGWIRQERAKRSGHAAEGRLATLLRDTGIPFEPRDKADNPLCADALINGVSFDLVIPSVAEPAVVVKSTVHTANIGQFGQSKDHLEVVTARNWIEGRDPKLRKPVLLAFIDGVGFRSNTAGLSGVLRISDHFCQYRTIWKAVVVCGSKLKLPVQVYLPDQYLPDFASFLDEEGFSDIVSGLNAVPKADRPSLIEAGDALIRPLGG
;
A
#
# COMPACT_ATOMS: atom_id res chain seq x y z
N MET A 1 27.27 -38.96 -21.31
CA MET A 1 26.70 -37.60 -21.50
C MET A 1 25.27 -37.76 -21.99
N ALA A 2 24.27 -37.53 -21.12
CA ALA A 2 22.88 -37.44 -21.58
C ALA A 2 22.66 -36.01 -22.08
N HIS A 3 22.49 -35.83 -23.39
CA HIS A 3 21.94 -34.60 -23.92
C HIS A 3 20.53 -34.46 -23.32
N VAL A 4 20.33 -33.48 -22.44
CA VAL A 4 18.99 -33.05 -22.05
C VAL A 4 18.38 -32.41 -23.30
N VAL A 5 17.68 -33.22 -24.10
CA VAL A 5 16.87 -32.73 -25.20
C VAL A 5 15.83 -31.81 -24.57
N ALA A 6 15.82 -30.54 -24.97
CA ALA A 6 14.82 -29.59 -24.50
C ALA A 6 13.43 -30.13 -24.85
N GLU A 7 12.68 -30.58 -23.85
CA GLU A 7 11.30 -31.02 -24.07
C GLU A 7 10.48 -29.87 -24.67
N ALA A 8 9.60 -30.20 -25.61
CA ALA A 8 8.67 -29.23 -26.18
C ALA A 8 7.84 -28.60 -25.04
N PRO A 9 7.60 -27.28 -25.05
CA PRO A 9 6.90 -26.57 -23.98
C PRO A 9 5.56 -27.21 -23.57
N ASP A 10 4.82 -27.75 -24.52
CA ASP A 10 3.51 -28.38 -24.29
C ASP A 10 3.62 -29.70 -23.50
N VAL A 11 4.69 -30.46 -23.70
CA VAL A 11 4.94 -31.72 -22.98
C VAL A 11 5.31 -31.42 -21.52
N ALA A 12 6.17 -30.43 -21.30
CA ALA A 12 6.52 -29.96 -19.96
C ALA A 12 5.29 -29.39 -19.23
N ALA A 13 4.45 -28.61 -19.93
CA ALA A 13 3.20 -28.07 -19.39
C ALA A 13 2.23 -29.17 -18.97
N GLY A 14 2.14 -30.26 -19.75
CA GLY A 14 1.33 -31.44 -19.43
C GLY A 14 1.79 -32.16 -18.17
N ARG A 15 3.09 -32.45 -18.04
CA ARG A 15 3.64 -33.12 -16.85
C ARG A 15 3.52 -32.28 -15.59
N LEU A 16 3.80 -30.97 -15.69
CA LEU A 16 3.59 -30.04 -14.58
C LEU A 16 2.12 -30.02 -14.14
N LYS A 17 1.18 -30.06 -15.10
CA LYS A 17 -0.25 -30.16 -14.80
C LYS A 17 -0.54 -31.37 -13.92
N ASP A 18 -0.04 -32.54 -14.30
CA ASP A 18 -0.33 -33.78 -13.58
C ASP A 18 0.27 -33.80 -12.17
N ILE A 19 1.50 -33.27 -12.01
CA ILE A 19 2.14 -33.10 -10.70
C ILE A 19 1.27 -32.18 -9.83
N PHE A 20 0.91 -31.00 -10.33
CA PHE A 20 0.15 -30.01 -9.56
C PHE A 20 -1.32 -30.39 -9.32
N ARG A 21 -1.90 -31.25 -10.17
CA ARG A 21 -3.22 -31.83 -9.92
C ARG A 21 -3.21 -32.80 -8.75
N ARG A 22 -2.11 -33.53 -8.55
CA ARG A 22 -1.92 -34.49 -7.45
C ARG A 22 -1.49 -33.78 -6.16
N ASP A 23 -0.67 -32.74 -6.28
CA ASP A 23 -0.19 -31.93 -5.16
C ASP A 23 -0.45 -30.44 -5.41
N PRO A 24 -1.60 -29.92 -4.93
CA PRO A 24 -1.92 -28.50 -5.02
C PRO A 24 -0.98 -27.58 -4.23
N ASP A 25 -0.27 -28.09 -3.22
CA ASP A 25 0.65 -27.28 -2.43
C ASP A 25 2.00 -27.14 -3.14
N ALA A 26 2.44 -28.15 -3.89
CA ALA A 26 3.56 -28.02 -4.84
C ALA A 26 3.30 -26.93 -5.89
N PHE A 27 2.05 -26.73 -6.30
CA PHE A 27 1.69 -25.61 -7.17
C PHE A 27 1.92 -24.25 -6.48
N LEU A 28 1.58 -24.11 -5.21
CA LEU A 28 1.81 -22.87 -4.46
C LEU A 28 3.30 -22.57 -4.29
N LEU A 29 4.13 -23.59 -4.04
CA LEU A 29 5.59 -23.46 -4.01
C LEU A 29 6.14 -23.03 -5.38
N CYS A 30 5.61 -23.61 -6.45
CA CYS A 30 5.95 -23.23 -7.82
C CYS A 30 5.62 -21.75 -8.10
N LEU A 31 4.46 -21.26 -7.65
CA LEU A 31 4.10 -19.84 -7.76
C LEU A 31 5.12 -18.95 -7.03
N GLN A 32 5.52 -19.36 -5.82
CA GLN A 32 6.50 -18.64 -5.02
C GLN A 32 7.86 -18.56 -5.72
N MET A 33 8.36 -19.68 -6.25
CA MET A 33 9.60 -19.73 -7.04
C MET A 33 9.53 -18.87 -8.30
N ALA A 34 8.35 -18.79 -8.93
CA ALA A 34 8.11 -17.91 -10.09
C ALA A 34 7.96 -16.42 -9.71
N GLY A 35 8.08 -16.05 -8.43
CA GLY A 35 7.91 -14.69 -7.95
C GLY A 35 6.47 -14.19 -7.88
N LEU A 36 5.49 -15.11 -7.91
CA LEU A 36 4.07 -14.80 -7.96
C LEU A 36 3.43 -15.01 -6.58
N THR A 37 2.47 -14.12 -6.24
CA THR A 37 1.58 -14.39 -5.11
C THR A 37 0.39 -15.23 -5.61
N ARG A 38 -0.26 -15.91 -4.66
CA ARG A 38 -1.51 -16.66 -4.87
C ARG A 38 -2.52 -15.91 -5.74
N ASN A 39 -2.71 -14.61 -5.50
CA ASN A 39 -3.67 -13.79 -6.22
C ASN A 39 -3.11 -13.18 -7.52
N LYS A 40 -1.78 -12.97 -7.63
CA LYS A 40 -1.19 -12.28 -8.79
C LYS A 40 -1.41 -13.05 -10.08
N ILE A 41 -1.20 -14.37 -10.06
CA ILE A 41 -1.46 -15.22 -11.24
C ILE A 41 -2.93 -15.14 -11.68
N LEU A 42 -3.87 -15.13 -10.74
CA LEU A 42 -5.30 -15.02 -11.06
C LEU A 42 -5.66 -13.66 -11.67
N THR A 43 -5.14 -12.57 -11.09
CA THR A 43 -5.37 -11.22 -11.58
C THR A 43 -4.77 -11.03 -12.97
N ASP A 44 -3.56 -11.52 -13.21
CA ASP A 44 -2.89 -11.41 -14.52
C ASP A 44 -3.64 -12.21 -15.60
N LEU A 45 -4.06 -13.43 -15.29
CA LEU A 45 -4.86 -14.25 -16.20
C LEU A 45 -6.23 -13.61 -16.50
N ARG A 46 -6.88 -13.00 -15.52
CA ARG A 46 -8.14 -12.26 -15.73
C ARG A 46 -7.94 -10.98 -16.54
N ALA A 47 -6.81 -10.30 -16.39
CA ALA A 47 -6.49 -9.14 -17.21
C ALA A 47 -6.24 -9.57 -18.67
N ALA A 48 -5.51 -10.67 -18.89
CA ALA A 48 -5.33 -11.26 -20.21
C ALA A 48 -6.65 -11.70 -20.86
N ARG A 49 -7.64 -12.16 -20.07
CA ARG A 49 -9.00 -12.49 -20.54
C ARG A 49 -9.72 -11.31 -21.21
N LYS A 50 -9.49 -10.08 -20.73
CA LYS A 50 -10.11 -8.87 -21.32
C LYS A 50 -9.66 -8.61 -22.77
N MET A 51 -8.64 -9.32 -23.26
CA MET A 51 -8.14 -9.26 -24.64
C MET A 51 -8.68 -10.39 -25.55
N GLY A 52 -9.76 -11.08 -25.17
CA GLY A 52 -10.55 -11.89 -26.12
C GLY A 52 -10.57 -13.42 -25.92
N SER A 53 -10.20 -13.94 -24.75
CA SER A 53 -10.28 -15.39 -24.48
C SER A 53 -11.47 -15.78 -23.59
N LEU A 54 -12.19 -16.86 -23.92
CA LEU A 54 -13.30 -17.45 -23.15
C LEU A 54 -12.82 -18.26 -21.93
N ILE A 55 -11.65 -17.93 -21.37
CA ILE A 55 -11.04 -18.70 -20.30
C ILE A 55 -11.68 -18.35 -18.95
N VAL A 56 -12.17 -19.37 -18.23
CA VAL A 56 -12.71 -19.23 -16.87
C VAL A 56 -11.58 -19.38 -15.86
N VAL A 57 -11.17 -18.25 -15.27
CA VAL A 57 -10.13 -18.23 -14.23
C VAL A 57 -10.80 -18.50 -12.87
N PRO A 58 -10.39 -19.55 -12.13
CA PRO A 58 -10.96 -19.89 -10.83
C PRO A 58 -10.71 -18.78 -9.79
N SER A 59 -11.43 -18.84 -8.67
CA SER A 59 -11.21 -17.95 -7.51
C SER A 59 -10.03 -18.40 -6.63
N ASP A 60 -9.79 -19.71 -6.53
CA ASP A 60 -8.67 -20.29 -5.79
C ASP A 60 -7.52 -20.66 -6.76
N PRO A 61 -6.28 -20.18 -6.54
CA PRO A 61 -5.13 -20.58 -7.36
C PRO A 61 -4.89 -22.10 -7.36
N ARG A 62 -5.20 -22.83 -6.28
CA ARG A 62 -5.03 -24.31 -6.24
C ARG A 62 -5.89 -25.04 -7.26
N ALA A 63 -6.95 -24.41 -7.74
CA ALA A 63 -7.82 -24.97 -8.78
C ALA A 63 -7.29 -24.72 -10.20
N LEU A 64 -6.28 -23.87 -10.40
CA LEU A 64 -5.72 -23.56 -11.72
C LEU A 64 -5.24 -24.79 -12.51
N PRO A 65 -4.50 -25.75 -11.92
CA PRO A 65 -4.08 -26.97 -12.64
C PRO A 65 -5.22 -27.84 -13.17
N ARG A 66 -6.42 -27.68 -12.59
CA ARG A 66 -7.64 -28.43 -12.96
C ARG A 66 -8.59 -27.63 -13.85
N SER A 67 -8.32 -26.34 -14.09
CA SER A 67 -9.22 -25.47 -14.83
C SER A 67 -8.88 -25.37 -16.31
N SER A 68 -9.78 -24.79 -17.09
CA SER A 68 -9.53 -24.42 -18.50
C SER A 68 -8.49 -23.31 -18.65
N ALA A 69 -8.13 -22.62 -17.56
CA ALA A 69 -7.10 -21.59 -17.55
C ALA A 69 -5.67 -22.13 -17.46
N TRP A 70 -5.48 -23.46 -17.32
CA TRP A 70 -4.15 -24.04 -17.14
C TRP A 70 -3.18 -23.71 -18.28
N ALA A 71 -3.61 -23.78 -19.55
CA ALA A 71 -2.72 -23.54 -20.68
C ALA A 71 -2.10 -22.14 -20.61
N ALA A 72 -2.95 -21.11 -20.42
CA ALA A 72 -2.49 -19.74 -20.24
C ALA A 72 -1.65 -19.55 -18.95
N ALA A 73 -1.99 -20.26 -17.86
CA ALA A 73 -1.19 -20.25 -16.65
C ALA A 73 0.20 -20.86 -16.87
N ALA A 74 0.29 -21.97 -17.61
CA ALA A 74 1.54 -22.65 -17.91
C ALA A 74 2.44 -21.81 -18.83
N GLU A 75 1.87 -21.21 -19.89
CA GLU A 75 2.60 -20.25 -20.75
C GLU A 75 3.17 -19.09 -19.95
N TYR A 76 2.45 -18.61 -18.93
CA TYR A 76 2.91 -17.55 -18.06
C TYR A 76 3.99 -18.01 -17.06
N LEU A 77 3.89 -19.24 -16.55
CA LEU A 77 4.78 -19.78 -15.51
C LEU A 77 6.10 -20.32 -16.05
N ILE A 78 6.08 -21.03 -17.18
CA ILE A 78 7.24 -21.73 -17.72
C ILE A 78 8.45 -20.79 -17.94
N PRO A 79 8.31 -19.60 -18.54
CA PRO A 79 9.44 -18.69 -18.72
C PRO A 79 10.06 -18.23 -17.39
N ARG A 80 9.22 -18.01 -16.36
CA ARG A 80 9.67 -17.58 -15.02
C ARG A 80 10.42 -18.69 -14.30
N LEU A 81 9.88 -19.91 -14.35
CA LEU A 81 10.51 -21.08 -13.74
C LEU A 81 11.81 -21.46 -14.46
N ARG A 82 11.89 -21.27 -15.78
CA ARG A 82 13.12 -21.52 -16.55
C ARG A 82 14.30 -20.71 -16.01
N ASN A 83 14.08 -19.46 -15.61
CA ASN A 83 15.15 -18.63 -15.05
C ASN A 83 15.71 -19.18 -13.74
N VAL A 84 14.89 -19.86 -12.94
CA VAL A 84 15.30 -20.52 -11.70
C VAL A 84 15.95 -21.88 -12.00
N LEU A 85 15.23 -22.73 -12.72
CA LEU A 85 15.57 -24.14 -12.91
C LEU A 85 16.75 -24.36 -13.86
N ARG A 86 17.07 -23.43 -14.77
CA ARG A 86 18.23 -23.56 -15.68
C ARG A 86 19.56 -23.72 -14.93
N HIS A 87 19.65 -23.16 -13.72
CA HIS A 87 20.85 -23.27 -12.89
C HIS A 87 20.96 -24.66 -12.26
N LEU A 88 19.82 -25.28 -11.91
CA LEU A 88 19.76 -26.63 -11.37
C LEU A 88 19.89 -27.74 -12.44
N ALA A 89 19.61 -27.42 -13.70
CA ALA A 89 19.62 -28.37 -14.80
C ALA A 89 20.99 -28.60 -15.44
N LYS A 90 22.07 -28.06 -14.85
CA LYS A 90 23.44 -28.23 -15.37
C LYS A 90 23.96 -29.65 -15.12
N PRO A 91 24.69 -30.27 -16.08
CA PRO A 91 25.24 -31.62 -15.90
C PRO A 91 26.19 -31.74 -14.71
N GLU A 92 26.94 -30.69 -14.43
CA GLU A 92 27.84 -30.58 -13.28
C GLU A 92 27.29 -29.49 -12.36
N LEU A 93 26.31 -29.86 -11.53
CA LEU A 93 25.70 -28.95 -10.56
C LEU A 93 26.74 -28.53 -9.51
N THR A 94 27.07 -27.24 -9.48
CA THR A 94 27.93 -26.68 -8.43
C THR A 94 27.10 -26.06 -7.30
N VAL A 95 27.73 -25.84 -6.15
CA VAL A 95 27.12 -25.09 -5.04
C VAL A 95 26.75 -23.66 -5.47
N ALA A 96 27.57 -23.03 -6.32
CA ALA A 96 27.30 -21.70 -6.86
C ALA A 96 26.02 -21.67 -7.72
N ASP A 97 25.78 -22.72 -8.50
CA ASP A 97 24.56 -22.85 -9.30
C ASP A 97 23.30 -23.02 -8.44
N ALA A 98 23.40 -23.79 -7.35
CA ALA A 98 22.32 -23.89 -6.38
C ALA A 98 22.02 -22.53 -5.73
N PHE A 99 23.04 -21.76 -5.35
CA PHE A 99 22.86 -20.41 -4.81
C PHE A 99 22.23 -19.45 -5.82
N GLU A 100 22.64 -19.52 -7.09
CA GLU A 100 22.04 -18.67 -8.12
C GLU A 100 20.58 -19.05 -8.39
N ALA A 101 20.23 -20.34 -8.37
CA ALA A 101 18.82 -20.77 -8.45
C ALA A 101 17.99 -20.20 -7.29
N ILE A 102 18.52 -20.24 -6.06
CA ILE A 102 17.88 -19.66 -4.88
C ILE A 102 17.74 -18.13 -5.03
N ASN A 103 18.79 -17.45 -5.50
CA ASN A 103 18.78 -16.02 -5.77
C ASN A 103 17.67 -15.67 -6.78
N GLN A 104 17.60 -16.36 -7.92
CA GLN A 104 16.55 -16.15 -8.92
C GLN A 104 15.13 -16.44 -8.40
N ALA A 105 14.96 -17.42 -7.51
CA ALA A 105 13.65 -17.74 -6.92
C ALA A 105 13.19 -16.69 -5.89
N THR A 106 14.14 -16.05 -5.18
CA THR A 106 13.86 -15.11 -4.09
C THR A 106 13.87 -13.65 -4.53
N TRP A 107 14.66 -13.30 -5.54
CA TRP A 107 14.87 -11.94 -6.06
C TRP A 107 13.57 -11.23 -6.48
N PRO A 108 12.62 -11.87 -7.21
CA PRO A 108 11.34 -11.25 -7.50
C PRO A 108 10.54 -10.92 -6.23
N GLY A 109 10.62 -11.77 -5.20
CA GLY A 109 10.01 -11.53 -3.90
C GLY A 109 10.62 -10.31 -3.21
N TRP A 110 11.95 -10.22 -3.19
CA TRP A 110 12.69 -9.09 -2.63
C TRP A 110 12.36 -7.77 -3.36
N ILE A 111 12.39 -7.73 -4.70
CA ILE A 111 12.00 -6.54 -5.48
C ILE A 111 10.57 -6.12 -5.15
N ARG A 112 9.64 -7.07 -5.01
CA ARG A 112 8.24 -6.77 -4.68
C ARG A 112 8.09 -6.19 -3.28
N GLN A 113 8.83 -6.73 -2.31
CA GLN A 113 8.87 -6.17 -0.96
C GLN A 113 9.46 -4.76 -0.97
N GLU A 114 10.57 -4.54 -1.66
CA GLU A 114 11.19 -3.22 -1.79
C GLU A 114 10.28 -2.21 -2.48
N ARG A 115 9.58 -2.61 -3.56
CA ARG A 115 8.57 -1.75 -4.21
C ARG A 115 7.41 -1.43 -3.28
N ALA A 116 6.90 -2.42 -2.54
CA ALA A 116 5.81 -2.20 -1.60
C ALA A 116 6.23 -1.25 -0.46
N LYS A 117 7.42 -1.43 0.11
CA LYS A 117 8.00 -0.51 1.10
C LYS A 117 8.12 0.90 0.52
N ARG A 118 8.75 1.05 -0.64
CA ARG A 118 8.91 2.36 -1.30
C ARG A 118 7.57 3.03 -1.58
N SER A 119 6.54 2.28 -1.99
CA SER A 119 5.19 2.82 -2.18
C SER A 119 4.51 3.22 -0.86
N GLY A 120 4.72 2.48 0.22
CA GLY A 120 4.27 2.84 1.57
C GLY A 120 4.91 4.14 2.06
N HIS A 121 6.23 4.16 2.06
CA HIS A 121 7.00 5.34 2.46
C HIS A 121 6.74 6.56 1.56
N ALA A 122 6.43 6.37 0.27
CA ALA A 122 6.04 7.49 -0.59
C ALA A 122 4.76 8.21 -0.11
N ALA A 123 3.81 7.49 0.52
CA ALA A 123 2.64 8.11 1.12
C ALA A 123 3.03 8.95 2.34
N GLU A 124 3.82 8.37 3.25
CA GLU A 124 4.35 9.08 4.43
C GLU A 124 5.08 10.36 4.01
N GLY A 125 5.98 10.24 3.03
CA GLY A 125 6.76 11.36 2.51
C GLY A 125 5.90 12.45 1.87
N ARG A 126 4.82 12.10 1.18
CA ARG A 126 3.91 13.08 0.59
C ARG A 126 3.13 13.85 1.64
N LEU A 127 2.66 13.17 2.69
CA LEU A 127 2.01 13.84 3.81
C LEU A 127 3.00 14.73 4.56
N ALA A 128 4.20 14.24 4.84
CA ALA A 128 5.27 15.02 5.48
C ALA A 128 5.65 16.27 4.67
N THR A 129 5.78 16.13 3.35
CA THR A 129 6.03 17.26 2.43
C THR A 129 4.90 18.28 2.51
N LEU A 130 3.65 17.84 2.48
CA LEU A 130 2.50 18.74 2.60
C LEU A 130 2.50 19.50 3.93
N LEU A 131 2.78 18.82 5.05
CA LEU A 131 2.87 19.47 6.36
C LEU A 131 4.01 20.50 6.39
N ARG A 132 5.19 20.16 5.83
CA ARG A 132 6.32 21.09 5.71
C ARG A 132 5.95 22.32 4.89
N ASP A 133 5.41 22.12 3.70
CA ASP A 133 5.13 23.19 2.75
C ASP A 133 4.04 24.12 3.30
N THR A 134 3.08 23.57 4.06
CA THR A 134 2.06 24.38 4.76
C THR A 134 2.56 25.03 6.05
N GLY A 135 3.77 24.71 6.51
CA GLY A 135 4.35 25.24 7.75
C GLY A 135 3.81 24.58 9.02
N ILE A 136 3.10 23.46 8.93
CA ILE A 136 2.63 22.70 10.08
C ILE A 136 3.81 21.92 10.68
N PRO A 137 4.16 22.10 11.96
CA PRO A 137 5.24 21.36 12.59
C PRO A 137 4.90 19.86 12.72
N PHE A 138 5.89 19.00 12.54
CA PHE A 138 5.76 17.55 12.75
C PHE A 138 7.12 16.90 13.05
N GLU A 139 7.06 15.67 13.56
CA GLU A 139 8.20 14.78 13.75
C GLU A 139 7.92 13.39 13.14
N PRO A 140 8.92 12.75 12.51
CA PRO A 140 10.28 13.23 12.30
C PRO A 140 10.36 14.21 11.10
N ARG A 141 11.07 15.33 11.25
CA ARG A 141 11.15 16.39 10.22
C ARG A 141 11.73 15.88 8.90
N ASP A 142 12.73 15.02 8.97
CA ASP A 142 13.43 14.46 7.81
C ASP A 142 12.53 13.56 6.96
N LYS A 143 11.32 13.18 7.43
CA LYS A 143 10.40 12.33 6.67
C LYS A 143 9.95 12.96 5.35
N ALA A 144 9.97 14.28 5.23
CA ALA A 144 9.66 14.98 3.99
C ALA A 144 10.75 14.84 2.91
N ASP A 145 12.03 14.78 3.31
CA ASP A 145 13.17 14.67 2.39
C ASP A 145 13.64 13.22 2.21
N ASN A 146 13.51 12.42 3.26
CA ASN A 146 13.83 11.01 3.29
C ASN A 146 12.68 10.21 3.90
N PRO A 147 11.72 9.74 3.08
CA PRO A 147 10.58 8.98 3.59
C PRO A 147 10.95 7.63 4.21
N LEU A 148 12.18 7.15 3.99
CA LEU A 148 12.72 5.92 4.61
C LEU A 148 13.36 6.18 5.98
N CYS A 149 13.31 7.41 6.50
CA CYS A 149 13.82 7.70 7.84
C CYS A 149 12.99 6.97 8.91
N ALA A 150 13.58 6.85 10.12
CA ALA A 150 12.93 6.23 11.24
C ALA A 150 11.61 6.93 11.58
N ASP A 151 10.65 6.17 12.09
CA ASP A 151 9.37 6.69 12.58
C ASP A 151 9.52 7.40 13.91
N ALA A 152 8.52 8.20 14.29
CA ALA A 152 8.44 8.78 15.61
C ALA A 152 8.04 7.72 16.64
N LEU A 153 8.78 7.62 17.75
CA LEU A 153 8.52 6.63 18.80
C LEU A 153 8.01 7.33 20.07
N ILE A 154 6.83 6.94 20.54
CA ILE A 154 6.28 7.41 21.82
C ILE A 154 5.99 6.21 22.72
N ASN A 155 6.71 6.09 23.84
CA ASN A 155 6.56 4.98 24.80
C ASN A 155 6.59 3.59 24.13
N GLY A 156 7.47 3.40 23.15
CA GLY A 156 7.61 2.13 22.41
C GLY A 156 6.59 1.91 21.29
N VAL A 157 5.64 2.82 21.08
CA VAL A 157 4.71 2.79 19.95
C VAL A 157 5.24 3.67 18.83
N SER A 158 5.48 3.07 17.66
CA SER A 158 5.88 3.80 16.44
C SER A 158 4.67 4.51 15.84
N PHE A 159 4.87 5.71 15.32
CA PHE A 159 3.93 6.48 14.49
C PHE A 159 4.70 7.07 13.31
N ASP A 160 4.13 7.04 12.12
CA ASP A 160 4.84 7.49 10.92
C ASP A 160 5.12 9.00 10.98
N LEU A 161 4.15 9.75 11.52
CA LEU A 161 4.25 11.17 11.82
C LEU A 161 3.54 11.50 13.13
N VAL A 162 4.08 12.47 13.86
CA VAL A 162 3.49 13.05 15.06
C VAL A 162 3.47 14.56 14.93
N ILE A 163 2.33 15.17 15.20
CA ILE A 163 2.09 16.61 15.03
C ILE A 163 1.65 17.19 16.37
N PRO A 164 2.26 18.29 16.86
CA PRO A 164 3.44 18.97 16.32
C PRO A 164 4.75 18.25 16.67
N SER A 165 4.78 17.49 17.78
CA SER A 165 5.97 16.81 18.30
C SER A 165 5.61 15.61 19.18
N VAL A 166 6.57 14.71 19.41
CA VAL A 166 6.46 13.55 20.29
C VAL A 166 6.17 13.94 21.75
N ALA A 167 6.68 15.09 22.20
CA ALA A 167 6.50 15.56 23.58
C ALA A 167 5.04 15.95 23.87
N GLU A 168 4.39 16.62 22.92
CA GLU A 168 3.01 17.11 23.07
C GLU A 168 2.18 16.78 21.82
N PRO A 169 1.85 15.49 21.59
CA PRO A 169 1.16 15.09 20.37
C PRO A 169 -0.29 15.57 20.39
N ALA A 170 -0.70 16.27 19.32
CA ALA A 170 -2.08 16.67 19.04
C ALA A 170 -2.72 15.79 17.95
N VAL A 171 -1.92 15.32 16.99
CA VAL A 171 -2.32 14.35 15.97
C VAL A 171 -1.20 13.32 15.84
N VAL A 172 -1.56 12.05 15.75
CA VAL A 172 -0.65 10.94 15.46
C VAL A 172 -1.12 10.24 14.19
N VAL A 173 -0.17 9.88 13.32
CA VAL A 173 -0.48 9.36 11.99
C VAL A 173 -0.07 7.91 11.87
N LYS A 174 -0.97 7.12 11.26
CA LYS A 174 -0.68 5.79 10.74
C LYS A 174 -0.97 5.72 9.24
N SER A 175 0.07 5.50 8.45
CA SER A 175 0.04 5.41 6.99
C SER A 175 0.04 3.95 6.58
N THR A 176 -1.00 3.54 5.88
CA THR A 176 -1.18 2.17 5.42
C THR A 176 -1.47 2.20 3.93
N VAL A 177 -0.43 1.98 3.11
CA VAL A 177 -0.61 1.77 1.66
C VAL A 177 -0.85 0.29 1.41
N HIS A 178 -2.11 -0.09 1.34
CA HIS A 178 -2.47 -1.46 1.00
C HIS A 178 -2.26 -1.70 -0.49
N THR A 179 -1.15 -2.34 -0.86
CA THR A 179 -1.04 -2.94 -2.19
C THR A 179 -1.73 -4.32 -2.17
N ALA A 180 -2.47 -4.68 -3.22
CA ALA A 180 -3.09 -6.00 -3.38
C ALA A 180 -2.08 -7.19 -3.38
N ASN A 181 -0.78 -6.89 -3.22
CA ASN A 181 0.34 -7.74 -3.60
C ASN A 181 1.36 -7.99 -2.49
N ILE A 182 1.10 -7.60 -1.25
CA ILE A 182 2.04 -7.83 -0.15
C ILE A 182 2.04 -9.33 0.16
N GLY A 183 3.18 -9.98 -0.11
CA GLY A 183 3.42 -11.41 0.12
C GLY A 183 3.54 -11.78 1.60
N GLN A 184 2.69 -11.22 2.46
CA GLN A 184 2.58 -11.65 3.86
C GLN A 184 1.21 -12.29 4.09
N PHE A 185 1.28 -13.45 4.73
CA PHE A 185 0.21 -14.39 4.96
C PHE A 185 -0.93 -13.77 5.76
N GLY A 186 -2.04 -13.38 5.10
CA GLY A 186 -3.40 -13.38 5.65
C GLY A 186 -3.71 -12.58 6.93
N GLN A 187 -2.74 -11.91 7.56
CA GLN A 187 -2.92 -11.05 8.72
C GLN A 187 -2.78 -9.59 8.29
N SER A 188 -3.79 -8.79 8.60
CA SER A 188 -3.77 -7.35 8.32
C SER A 188 -2.91 -6.66 9.37
N LYS A 189 -1.58 -6.58 9.12
CA LYS A 189 -0.62 -5.83 9.96
C LYS A 189 -1.12 -4.41 10.24
N ASP A 190 -1.73 -3.79 9.23
CA ASP A 190 -2.30 -2.44 9.26
C ASP A 190 -3.39 -2.27 10.34
N HIS A 191 -4.25 -3.27 10.55
CA HIS A 191 -5.25 -3.23 11.61
C HIS A 191 -4.59 -3.29 12.99
N LEU A 192 -3.58 -4.14 13.17
CA LEU A 192 -2.87 -4.29 14.44
C LEU A 192 -2.11 -3.01 14.82
N GLU A 193 -1.52 -2.33 13.84
CA GLU A 193 -0.80 -1.07 14.08
C GLU A 193 -1.74 0.06 14.51
N VAL A 194 -2.91 0.16 13.88
CA VAL A 194 -3.94 1.16 14.22
C VAL A 194 -4.62 0.84 15.56
N VAL A 195 -4.84 -0.45 15.87
CA VAL A 195 -5.28 -0.89 17.21
C VAL A 195 -4.26 -0.52 18.27
N THR A 196 -2.98 -0.78 18.02
CA THR A 196 -1.90 -0.46 18.98
C THR A 196 -1.84 1.05 19.23
N ALA A 197 -1.93 1.86 18.18
CA ALA A 197 -2.03 3.31 18.29
C ALA A 197 -3.24 3.75 19.12
N ARG A 198 -4.44 3.20 18.84
CA ARG A 198 -5.65 3.51 19.60
C ARG A 198 -5.51 3.13 21.07
N ASN A 199 -5.01 1.93 21.38
CA ASN A 199 -4.81 1.48 22.75
C ASN A 199 -3.86 2.41 23.52
N TRP A 200 -2.82 2.91 22.85
CA TRP A 200 -1.94 3.91 23.44
C TRP A 200 -2.68 5.23 23.73
N ILE A 201 -3.52 5.72 22.81
CA ILE A 201 -4.33 6.94 23.03
C ILE A 201 -5.27 6.76 24.23
N GLU A 202 -5.99 5.63 24.28
CA GLU A 202 -6.95 5.35 25.35
C GLU A 202 -6.28 5.10 26.70
N GLY A 203 -5.05 4.59 26.70
CA GLY A 203 -4.24 4.38 27.91
C GLY A 203 -3.54 5.62 28.45
N ARG A 204 -3.62 6.77 27.78
CA ARG A 204 -3.04 8.04 28.29
C ARG A 204 -3.79 8.52 29.53
N ASP A 205 -3.09 9.29 30.37
CA ASP A 205 -3.70 9.99 31.51
C ASP A 205 -4.94 10.78 31.02
N PRO A 206 -6.13 10.54 31.60
CA PRO A 206 -7.35 11.26 31.23
C PRO A 206 -7.26 12.79 31.35
N LYS A 207 -6.32 13.31 32.15
CA LYS A 207 -6.07 14.76 32.28
C LYS A 207 -5.33 15.35 31.08
N LEU A 208 -4.63 14.52 30.30
CA LEU A 208 -3.95 14.95 29.10
C LEU A 208 -4.93 14.96 27.93
N ARG A 209 -4.76 15.95 27.03
CA ARG A 209 -5.49 15.97 25.77
C ARG A 209 -5.13 14.71 24.98
N LYS A 210 -6.14 13.96 24.54
CA LYS A 210 -5.96 12.81 23.66
C LYS A 210 -5.62 13.32 22.24
N PRO A 211 -4.52 12.85 21.62
CA PRO A 211 -4.26 13.15 20.22
C PRO A 211 -5.30 12.48 19.33
N VAL A 212 -5.51 13.07 18.16
CA VAL A 212 -6.32 12.48 17.10
C VAL A 212 -5.51 11.42 16.36
N LEU A 213 -6.10 10.24 16.13
CA LEU A 213 -5.55 9.20 15.28
C LEU A 213 -6.00 9.41 13.83
N LEU A 214 -5.08 9.90 13.00
CA LEU A 214 -5.28 10.08 11.57
C LEU A 214 -4.70 8.88 10.80
N ALA A 215 -5.53 8.22 10.01
CA ALA A 215 -5.08 7.15 9.13
C ALA A 215 -4.88 7.67 7.69
N PHE A 216 -3.69 7.53 7.12
CA PHE A 216 -3.47 7.77 5.69
C PHE A 216 -3.59 6.45 4.93
N ILE A 217 -4.69 6.29 4.19
CA ILE A 217 -5.09 5.03 3.60
C ILE A 217 -5.27 5.17 2.09
N ASP A 218 -4.33 4.69 1.27
CA ASP A 218 -4.46 4.71 -0.19
C ASP A 218 -4.72 3.33 -0.82
N GLY A 219 -5.63 3.31 -1.79
CA GLY A 219 -6.57 2.20 -1.99
C GLY A 219 -6.39 1.29 -3.19
N VAL A 220 -5.17 0.93 -3.57
CA VAL A 220 -4.95 -0.01 -4.69
C VAL A 220 -5.29 -1.47 -4.31
N GLY A 221 -5.35 -1.82 -3.02
CA GLY A 221 -5.52 -3.19 -2.53
C GLY A 221 -6.85 -3.57 -1.86
N PHE A 222 -7.74 -2.60 -1.59
CA PHE A 222 -8.89 -2.85 -0.69
C PHE A 222 -10.04 -3.65 -1.28
N ARG A 223 -10.19 -3.71 -2.61
CA ARG A 223 -11.15 -4.65 -3.23
C ARG A 223 -10.87 -6.10 -2.83
N SER A 224 -9.63 -6.44 -2.49
CA SER A 224 -9.22 -7.78 -2.05
C SER A 224 -9.03 -7.93 -0.53
N ASN A 225 -9.13 -6.85 0.25
CA ASN A 225 -8.97 -6.87 1.72
C ASN A 225 -9.90 -5.85 2.40
N THR A 226 -11.20 -6.06 2.30
CA THR A 226 -12.22 -5.18 2.91
C THR A 226 -12.19 -5.24 4.43
N ALA A 227 -11.89 -6.40 5.02
CA ALA A 227 -11.80 -6.56 6.48
C ALA A 227 -10.70 -5.69 7.10
N GLY A 228 -9.52 -5.63 6.46
CA GLY A 228 -8.43 -4.73 6.87
C GLY A 228 -8.86 -3.26 6.80
N LEU A 229 -9.49 -2.84 5.70
CA LEU A 229 -10.00 -1.47 5.55
C LEU A 229 -11.01 -1.11 6.63
N SER A 230 -12.03 -1.94 6.83
CA SER A 230 -13.06 -1.71 7.84
C SER A 230 -12.47 -1.65 9.24
N GLY A 231 -11.45 -2.46 9.51
CA GLY A 231 -10.71 -2.43 10.77
C GLY A 231 -10.01 -1.08 11.01
N VAL A 232 -9.34 -0.52 9.99
CA VAL A 232 -8.69 0.78 10.11
C VAL A 232 -9.72 1.90 10.25
N LEU A 233 -10.71 1.97 9.35
CA LEU A 233 -11.71 3.04 9.31
C LEU A 233 -12.55 3.14 10.58
N ARG A 234 -12.83 2.00 11.24
CA ARG A 234 -13.60 1.97 12.49
C ARG A 234 -12.79 2.47 13.70
N ILE A 235 -11.46 2.40 13.62
CA ILE A 235 -10.58 2.64 14.78
C ILE A 235 -9.92 4.01 14.70
N SER A 236 -9.62 4.52 13.51
CA SER A 236 -9.13 5.89 13.32
C SER A 236 -10.21 6.92 13.60
N ASP A 237 -9.84 8.08 14.14
CA ASP A 237 -10.78 9.21 14.28
C ASP A 237 -11.08 9.81 12.90
N HIS A 238 -10.03 9.97 12.09
CA HIS A 238 -10.14 10.47 10.72
C HIS A 238 -9.27 9.65 9.79
N PHE A 239 -9.59 9.72 8.50
CA PHE A 239 -8.74 9.19 7.45
C PHE A 239 -8.66 10.12 6.25
N CYS A 240 -7.56 10.01 5.51
CA CYS A 240 -7.37 10.66 4.22
C CYS A 240 -6.77 9.70 3.21
N GLN A 241 -6.85 10.06 1.93
CA GLN A 241 -6.25 9.38 0.78
C GLN A 241 -5.49 10.41 -0.06
N TYR A 242 -4.78 10.02 -1.13
CA TYR A 242 -4.03 11.00 -1.92
C TYR A 242 -4.88 12.15 -2.45
N ARG A 243 -6.10 11.87 -2.91
CA ARG A 243 -7.03 12.90 -3.40
C ARG A 243 -7.62 13.77 -2.28
N THR A 244 -7.70 13.23 -1.06
CA THR A 244 -8.28 13.89 0.11
C THR A 244 -7.24 14.25 1.17
N ILE A 245 -5.96 14.31 0.79
CA ILE A 245 -4.83 14.50 1.73
C ILE A 245 -4.91 15.85 2.45
N TRP A 246 -5.59 16.84 1.83
CA TRP A 246 -5.94 18.12 2.45
C TRP A 246 -6.70 17.99 3.79
N LYS A 247 -7.44 16.89 4.02
CA LYS A 247 -8.10 16.65 5.31
C LYS A 247 -7.10 16.60 6.46
N ALA A 248 -5.89 16.11 6.22
CA ALA A 248 -4.83 16.11 7.24
C ALA A 248 -4.49 17.54 7.69
N VAL A 249 -4.41 18.49 6.74
CA VAL A 249 -4.14 19.90 7.04
C VAL A 249 -5.29 20.53 7.81
N VAL A 250 -6.54 20.24 7.44
CA VAL A 250 -7.72 20.72 8.18
C VAL A 250 -7.71 20.21 9.63
N VAL A 251 -7.50 18.90 9.82
CA VAL A 251 -7.44 18.28 11.15
C VAL A 251 -6.30 18.89 11.97
N CYS A 252 -5.09 18.98 11.41
CA CYS A 252 -3.95 19.56 12.10
C CYS A 252 -4.19 21.05 12.43
N GLY A 253 -4.68 21.82 11.46
CA GLY A 253 -4.98 23.24 11.60
C GLY A 253 -5.98 23.50 12.72
N SER A 254 -7.07 22.75 12.78
CA SER A 254 -8.04 22.86 13.87
C SER A 254 -7.44 22.46 15.22
N LYS A 255 -6.77 21.30 15.32
CA LYS A 255 -6.26 20.82 16.62
C LYS A 255 -5.16 21.72 17.20
N LEU A 256 -4.38 22.36 16.33
CA LEU A 256 -3.33 23.32 16.67
C LEU A 256 -3.78 24.79 16.66
N LYS A 257 -5.04 25.07 16.28
CA LYS A 257 -5.58 26.43 16.11
C LYS A 257 -4.74 27.30 15.16
N LEU A 258 -4.28 26.72 14.06
CA LEU A 258 -3.49 27.41 13.05
C LEU A 258 -4.42 28.10 12.03
N PRO A 259 -4.05 29.28 11.52
CA PRO A 259 -4.83 30.01 10.52
C PRO A 259 -4.65 29.44 9.12
N VAL A 260 -4.93 28.14 8.94
CA VAL A 260 -4.88 27.48 7.63
C VAL A 260 -6.17 27.74 6.86
N GLN A 261 -6.06 27.89 5.54
CA GLN A 261 -7.21 27.94 4.65
C GLN A 261 -7.07 26.90 3.54
N VAL A 262 -8.13 26.12 3.34
CA VAL A 262 -8.21 25.08 2.31
C VAL A 262 -9.31 25.43 1.32
N TYR A 263 -9.02 25.27 0.04
CA TYR A 263 -9.93 25.58 -1.06
C TYR A 263 -10.22 24.33 -1.86
N LEU A 264 -11.49 23.92 -1.88
CA LEU A 264 -11.96 22.76 -2.62
C LEU A 264 -12.74 23.18 -3.86
N PRO A 265 -12.66 22.44 -4.97
CA PRO A 265 -13.62 22.56 -6.06
C PRO A 265 -15.04 22.56 -5.51
N ASP A 266 -15.82 23.57 -5.86
CA ASP A 266 -17.12 23.85 -5.24
C ASP A 266 -18.08 22.64 -5.36
N GLN A 267 -17.96 21.87 -6.44
CA GLN A 267 -18.72 20.63 -6.66
C GLN A 267 -18.46 19.52 -5.63
N TYR A 268 -17.33 19.56 -4.91
CA TYR A 268 -16.96 18.58 -3.90
C TYR A 268 -17.36 19.01 -2.49
N LEU A 269 -17.68 20.28 -2.25
CA LEU A 269 -18.08 20.76 -0.92
C LEU A 269 -19.27 19.97 -0.34
N PRO A 270 -20.36 19.68 -1.09
CA PRO A 270 -21.48 18.93 -0.55
C PRO A 270 -21.09 17.51 -0.11
N ASP A 271 -20.18 16.86 -0.84
CA ASP A 271 -19.70 15.49 -0.53
C ASP A 271 -18.92 15.42 0.78
N PHE A 272 -18.37 16.56 1.24
CA PHE A 272 -17.59 16.66 2.47
C PHE A 272 -18.30 17.44 3.59
N ALA A 273 -19.54 17.91 3.39
CA ALA A 273 -20.25 18.74 4.36
C ALA A 273 -20.31 18.12 5.76
N SER A 274 -20.67 16.83 5.88
CA SER A 274 -20.70 16.14 7.18
C SER A 274 -19.34 16.12 7.87
N PHE A 275 -18.24 15.90 7.14
CA PHE A 275 -16.89 15.98 7.70
C PHE A 275 -16.53 17.40 8.17
N LEU A 276 -17.01 18.43 7.47
CA LEU A 276 -16.73 19.82 7.82
C LEU A 276 -17.55 20.27 9.02
N ASP A 277 -18.82 19.91 9.06
CA ASP A 277 -19.76 20.36 10.09
C ASP A 277 -19.57 19.60 11.41
N GLU A 278 -19.36 18.28 11.38
CA GLU A 278 -19.19 17.46 12.59
C GLU A 278 -17.98 17.89 13.43
N GLU A 279 -16.95 18.43 12.78
CA GLU A 279 -15.70 18.82 13.42
C GLU A 279 -15.48 20.33 13.51
N GLY A 280 -16.46 21.13 13.07
CA GLY A 280 -16.37 22.60 13.08
C GLY A 280 -15.26 23.15 12.17
N PHE A 281 -15.03 22.52 11.03
CA PHE A 281 -14.03 22.91 10.03
C PHE A 281 -14.57 23.85 8.95
N SER A 282 -15.85 24.21 9.01
CA SER A 282 -16.52 24.99 7.96
C SER A 282 -15.89 26.38 7.73
N ASP A 283 -15.20 26.94 8.74
CA ASP A 283 -14.45 28.19 8.60
C ASP A 283 -13.07 28.01 7.93
N ILE A 284 -12.51 26.80 7.95
CA ILE A 284 -11.19 26.46 7.40
C ILE A 284 -11.28 26.16 5.90
N VAL A 285 -12.44 25.68 5.43
CA VAL A 285 -12.62 25.16 4.09
C VAL A 285 -13.59 26.04 3.30
N SER A 286 -13.20 26.42 2.09
CA SER A 286 -14.02 27.26 1.21
C SER A 286 -14.01 26.76 -0.24
N GLY A 287 -14.95 27.26 -1.04
CA GLY A 287 -14.97 26.99 -2.48
C GLY A 287 -13.78 27.60 -3.20
N LEU A 288 -13.25 26.88 -4.19
CA LEU A 288 -12.12 27.32 -5.01
C LEU A 288 -12.47 28.58 -5.84
N ASN A 289 -13.76 28.81 -6.11
CA ASN A 289 -14.22 30.04 -6.73
C ASN A 289 -14.02 31.29 -5.86
N ALA A 290 -13.83 31.15 -4.55
CA ALA A 290 -13.49 32.26 -3.67
C ALA A 290 -12.05 32.77 -3.87
N VAL A 291 -11.19 32.00 -4.57
CA VAL A 291 -9.80 32.38 -4.84
C VAL A 291 -9.67 32.97 -6.24
N PRO A 292 -9.19 34.21 -6.39
CA PRO A 292 -8.84 34.78 -7.68
C PRO A 292 -7.87 33.88 -8.44
N LYS A 293 -8.09 33.69 -9.75
CA LYS A 293 -7.24 32.79 -10.56
C LYS A 293 -5.75 33.17 -10.53
N ALA A 294 -5.46 34.46 -10.39
CA ALA A 294 -4.09 34.99 -10.29
C ALA A 294 -3.36 34.55 -9.02
N ASP A 295 -4.09 34.25 -7.95
CA ASP A 295 -3.52 33.87 -6.65
C ASP A 295 -3.34 32.36 -6.52
N ARG A 296 -3.95 31.56 -7.41
CA ARG A 296 -3.86 30.09 -7.35
C ARG A 296 -2.44 29.53 -7.47
N PRO A 297 -1.53 30.09 -8.29
CA PRO A 297 -0.16 29.58 -8.41
C PRO A 297 0.69 29.68 -7.13
N SER A 298 0.32 30.53 -6.16
CA SER A 298 1.01 30.63 -4.87
C SER A 298 0.45 29.68 -3.81
N LEU A 299 -0.62 28.95 -4.13
CA LEU A 299 -1.21 27.97 -3.23
C LEU A 299 -0.56 26.59 -3.42
N ILE A 300 -0.61 25.80 -2.35
CA ILE A 300 -0.05 24.45 -2.32
C ILE A 300 -1.10 23.45 -2.78
N GLU A 301 -0.75 22.61 -3.76
CA GLU A 301 -1.61 21.51 -4.18
C GLU A 301 -1.65 20.38 -3.14
N ALA A 302 -2.86 20.00 -2.74
CA ALA A 302 -3.09 18.99 -1.71
C ALA A 302 -4.17 17.99 -2.15
N GLY A 303 -3.84 17.18 -3.16
CA GLY A 303 -4.81 16.27 -3.77
C GLY A 303 -5.79 17.05 -4.62
N ASP A 304 -7.07 16.99 -4.27
CA ASP A 304 -8.14 17.72 -4.98
C ASP A 304 -8.31 19.17 -4.47
N ALA A 305 -7.51 19.63 -3.50
CA ALA A 305 -7.61 20.97 -2.91
C ALA A 305 -6.38 21.84 -3.18
N LEU A 306 -6.54 23.15 -2.98
CA LEU A 306 -5.43 24.11 -2.84
C LEU A 306 -5.38 24.64 -1.41
N ILE A 307 -4.18 24.89 -0.88
CA ILE A 307 -3.98 25.32 0.50
C ILE A 307 -3.16 26.59 0.55
N ARG A 308 -3.58 27.55 1.38
CA ARG A 308 -2.76 28.74 1.70
C ARG A 308 -1.71 28.36 2.76
N PRO A 309 -0.40 28.57 2.49
CA PRO A 309 0.65 28.30 3.47
C PRO A 309 0.53 29.19 4.70
N LEU A 310 1.00 28.72 5.86
CA LEU A 310 1.07 29.53 7.06
C LEU A 310 2.14 30.62 6.89
N GLY A 311 1.70 31.89 6.99
CA GLY A 311 2.59 33.06 6.90
C GLY A 311 2.79 33.62 5.48
N GLY A 312 2.04 33.14 4.49
CA GLY A 312 1.94 33.73 3.15
C GLY A 312 0.75 34.66 2.94
#